data_AF-A0A4U6VMC8-F1
#
_entry.id   AF-A0A4U6VMC8-F1
#
_cell.length_a   1.000
_cell.length_b   1.000
_cell.length_c   1.000
_cell.angle_alpha   90.00
_cell.angle_beta   90.00
_cell.angle_gamma   90.00
#
_symmetry.space_group_name_H-M   'P 1'
#
loop_
_entity.id
_entity.type
_entity.pdbx_description
1 polymer ?
#
loop_
_entity_poly.entity_id
_entity_poly.type
_entity_poly.pdbx_seq_one_letter_code
_entity_poly.pdbx_strand_id
1 'polypeptide(L)'
;MSQVYTYSSKSGVWSERASECWSSETVGSCVGSAFVNGMLHLIVHRSYEQLSMIVAVDGEGEKCRIIHWAEQERGLLVFLGQSQGNLICMSGHIVDHQTGFITELSIWVLEDYGTEQWMLKDRLSYLQLFGEVSLSRCFLSFPIAIHPDRNVFFFVYGLNGKLVSYDMDSKEEAWTGLFQFPK
;
A
#
# COMPACT_ATOMS: atom_id res chain seq x y z
N MET A 1 -15.25 18.12 -6.91
CA MET A 1 -14.10 17.60 -7.69
C MET A 1 -12.97 17.30 -6.73
N SER A 2 -12.30 16.18 -6.86
CA SER A 2 -11.10 15.89 -6.06
C SER A 2 -9.89 16.52 -6.75
N GLN A 3 -9.08 17.29 -6.03
CA GLN A 3 -7.96 18.06 -6.57
C GLN A 3 -6.63 17.40 -6.28
N VAL A 4 -5.68 17.49 -7.21
CA VAL A 4 -4.27 17.13 -6.98
C VAL A 4 -3.44 18.40 -7.02
N TYR A 5 -2.51 18.49 -6.07
CA TYR A 5 -1.55 19.59 -5.99
C TYR A 5 -0.14 19.03 -6.13
N THR A 6 0.63 19.57 -7.08
CA THR A 6 2.04 19.23 -7.24
C THR A 6 2.92 20.39 -6.80
N TYR A 7 3.93 20.10 -5.98
CA TYR A 7 4.96 21.06 -5.59
C TYR A 7 6.18 20.96 -6.51
N SER A 8 6.66 22.10 -7.02
CA SER A 8 7.95 22.17 -7.72
C SER A 8 9.01 22.78 -6.83
N SER A 9 10.08 22.03 -6.55
CA SER A 9 11.24 22.54 -5.79
C SER A 9 12.03 23.61 -6.56
N LYS A 10 11.97 23.62 -7.89
CA LYS A 10 12.66 24.60 -8.75
C LYS A 10 12.01 25.98 -8.69
N SER A 11 10.67 26.04 -8.72
CA SER A 11 9.94 27.31 -8.66
C SER A 11 9.46 27.67 -7.26
N GLY A 12 9.37 26.70 -6.35
CA GLY A 12 8.85 26.87 -4.99
C GLY A 12 7.33 27.02 -4.93
N VAL A 13 6.60 26.61 -5.98
CA VAL A 13 5.16 26.87 -6.13
C VAL A 13 4.37 25.56 -6.18
N TRP A 14 3.19 25.59 -5.56
CA TRP A 14 2.15 24.56 -5.72
C TRP A 14 1.31 24.86 -6.96
N SER A 15 1.12 23.86 -7.81
CA SER A 15 0.23 23.95 -8.97
C SER A 15 -1.00 23.09 -8.71
N GLU A 16 -2.18 23.71 -8.77
CA GLU A 16 -3.47 23.01 -8.74
C GLU A 16 -3.80 22.52 -10.14
N ARG A 17 -4.12 21.22 -10.27
CA ARG A 17 -4.71 20.69 -11.50
C ARG A 17 -5.92 19.84 -11.19
N ALA A 18 -6.98 20.04 -11.96
CA ALA A 18 -8.13 19.15 -11.95
C ALA A 18 -7.71 17.83 -12.61
N SER A 19 -7.81 16.72 -11.87
CA SER A 19 -7.70 15.40 -12.48
C SER A 19 -9.07 14.96 -12.97
N GLU A 20 -9.20 14.64 -14.25
CA GLU A 20 -10.41 14.03 -14.80
C GLU A 20 -10.54 12.55 -14.42
N CYS A 21 -9.50 11.95 -13.82
CA CYS A 21 -9.44 10.50 -13.63
C CYS A 21 -10.34 9.94 -12.53
N TRP A 22 -10.78 10.76 -11.58
CA TRP A 22 -11.60 10.27 -10.48
C TRP A 22 -12.66 11.27 -10.07
N SER A 23 -13.86 10.76 -9.76
CA SER A 23 -15.00 11.57 -9.36
C SER A 23 -14.80 12.15 -7.95
N SER A 24 -15.58 13.18 -7.60
CA SER A 24 -15.61 13.75 -6.25
C SER A 24 -16.06 12.79 -5.15
N GLU A 25 -16.56 11.62 -5.51
CA GLU A 25 -17.06 10.58 -4.60
C GLU A 25 -15.96 9.60 -4.16
N THR A 26 -14.73 9.94 -4.49
CA THR A 26 -13.56 9.11 -4.32
C THR A 26 -12.83 9.55 -3.05
N VAL A 27 -12.72 8.66 -2.06
CA VAL A 27 -11.96 8.91 -0.83
C VAL A 27 -10.55 8.37 -1.02
N GLY A 28 -9.55 9.26 -0.98
CA GLY A 28 -8.15 8.86 -1.01
C GLY A 28 -7.77 8.12 0.26
N SER A 29 -7.05 7.01 0.13
CA SER A 29 -6.47 6.28 1.26
C SER A 29 -5.07 6.82 1.55
N CYS A 30 -4.73 7.00 2.82
CA CYS A 30 -3.40 7.46 3.26
C CYS A 30 -2.37 6.32 3.36
N VAL A 31 -2.68 5.13 2.85
CA VAL A 31 -1.87 3.94 3.09
C VAL A 31 -0.98 3.64 1.89
N GLY A 32 0.27 4.12 1.96
CA GLY A 32 1.30 3.84 0.96
C GLY A 32 1.15 4.59 -0.37
N SER A 33 2.25 4.73 -1.09
CA SER A 33 2.31 5.28 -2.44
C SER A 33 3.56 4.76 -3.16
N ALA A 34 3.55 4.82 -4.48
CA ALA A 34 4.67 4.34 -5.29
C ALA A 34 4.87 5.21 -6.53
N PHE A 35 6.12 5.42 -6.93
CA PHE A 35 6.45 6.12 -8.17
C PHE A 35 7.13 5.16 -9.15
N VAL A 36 6.32 4.58 -10.03
CA VAL A 36 6.73 3.54 -10.99
C VAL A 36 6.31 3.98 -12.39
N ASN A 37 7.11 3.66 -13.42
CA ASN A 37 6.81 4.00 -14.82
C ASN A 37 6.48 5.49 -15.06
N GLY A 38 7.11 6.38 -14.29
CA GLY A 38 6.91 7.84 -14.41
C GLY A 38 5.59 8.35 -13.80
N MET A 39 4.86 7.52 -13.06
CA MET A 39 3.59 7.90 -12.45
C MET A 39 3.55 7.59 -10.95
N LEU A 40 2.94 8.51 -10.18
CA LEU A 40 2.58 8.34 -8.78
C LEU A 40 1.31 7.49 -8.66
N HIS A 41 1.42 6.36 -7.99
CA HIS A 41 0.33 5.43 -7.72
C HIS A 41 -0.18 5.61 -6.29
N LEU A 42 -1.49 5.64 -6.14
CA LEU A 42 -2.20 5.85 -4.88
C LEU A 42 -3.35 4.86 -4.75
N ILE A 43 -3.61 4.42 -3.52
CA ILE A 43 -4.83 3.64 -3.21
C ILE A 43 -5.99 4.59 -3.04
N VAL A 44 -7.10 4.21 -3.65
CA VAL A 44 -8.29 5.00 -3.71
C VAL A 44 -9.50 4.10 -3.45
N HIS A 45 -10.36 4.50 -2.50
CA HIS A 45 -11.57 3.76 -2.17
C HIS A 45 -12.82 4.50 -2.65
N ARG A 46 -13.72 3.78 -3.32
CA ARG A 46 -15.06 4.28 -3.67
C ARG A 46 -16.06 3.86 -2.61
N SER A 47 -16.58 4.83 -1.87
CA SER A 47 -17.46 4.61 -0.72
C SER A 47 -18.77 3.89 -1.06
N TYR A 48 -19.34 4.12 -2.25
CA TYR A 48 -20.61 3.52 -2.66
C TYR A 48 -20.47 2.10 -3.20
N GLU A 49 -19.38 1.82 -3.91
CA GLU A 49 -19.15 0.54 -4.58
C GLU A 49 -18.39 -0.44 -3.68
N GLN A 50 -17.86 0.03 -2.54
CA GLN A 50 -16.96 -0.73 -1.67
C GLN A 50 -15.79 -1.36 -2.44
N LEU A 51 -15.33 -0.66 -3.47
CA LEU A 51 -14.23 -1.09 -4.32
C LEU A 51 -12.98 -0.26 -4.02
N SER A 52 -11.88 -0.98 -3.87
CA SER A 52 -10.54 -0.42 -3.89
C SER A 52 -10.04 -0.36 -5.33
N MET A 53 -9.38 0.73 -5.70
CA MET A 53 -8.67 0.85 -6.98
C MET A 53 -7.33 1.55 -6.75
N ILE A 54 -6.42 1.33 -7.68
CA ILE A 54 -5.13 2.03 -7.69
C ILE A 54 -5.22 3.05 -8.80
N VAL A 55 -4.88 4.30 -8.52
CA VAL A 55 -4.77 5.31 -9.57
C VAL A 55 -3.35 5.78 -9.70
N ALA A 56 -2.88 5.83 -10.94
CA ALA A 56 -1.60 6.39 -11.34
C ALA A 56 -1.83 7.79 -11.94
N VAL A 57 -1.03 8.77 -11.54
CA VAL A 57 -1.00 10.11 -12.11
C VAL A 57 0.44 10.50 -12.42
N ASP A 58 0.68 11.15 -13.56
CA ASP A 58 2.01 11.71 -13.82
C ASP A 58 2.29 12.94 -12.93
N GLY A 59 3.56 13.37 -12.90
CA GLY A 59 3.97 14.50 -12.07
C GLY A 59 3.28 15.82 -12.44
N GLU A 60 2.76 15.94 -13.67
CA GLU A 60 2.07 17.13 -14.17
C GLU A 60 0.56 17.09 -13.88
N GLY A 61 0.01 15.91 -13.55
CA GLY A 61 -1.41 15.66 -13.36
C GLY A 61 -2.19 15.56 -14.67
N GLU A 62 -1.51 15.43 -15.82
CA GLU A 62 -2.12 15.42 -17.15
C GLU A 62 -2.48 14.01 -17.61
N LYS A 63 -1.58 13.05 -17.38
CA LYS A 63 -1.85 11.64 -17.64
C LYS A 63 -2.29 10.96 -16.37
N CYS A 64 -3.28 10.11 -16.54
CA CYS A 64 -3.81 9.32 -15.45
C CYS A 64 -4.25 7.95 -15.94
N ARG A 65 -4.22 6.97 -15.03
CA ARG A 65 -4.61 5.59 -15.30
C ARG A 65 -5.24 4.98 -14.06
N ILE A 66 -6.39 4.33 -14.23
CA ILE A 66 -6.97 3.48 -13.20
C ILE A 66 -6.50 2.04 -13.43
N ILE A 67 -6.00 1.40 -12.37
CA ILE A 67 -5.68 -0.03 -12.34
C ILE A 67 -6.71 -0.68 -11.42
N HIS A 68 -7.45 -1.65 -11.94
CA HIS A 68 -8.53 -2.28 -11.20
C HIS A 68 -7.98 -3.33 -10.23
N TRP A 69 -8.45 -3.27 -8.98
CA TRP A 69 -8.11 -4.27 -7.97
C TRP A 69 -9.25 -5.28 -7.81
N ALA A 70 -8.99 -6.54 -8.16
CA ALA A 70 -9.96 -7.62 -8.01
C ALA A 70 -10.02 -8.09 -6.55
N GLU A 71 -10.72 -7.33 -5.70
CA GLU A 71 -10.78 -7.58 -4.25
C GLU A 71 -11.33 -8.98 -3.88
N GLN A 72 -12.27 -9.51 -4.67
CA GLN A 72 -12.81 -10.86 -4.47
C GLN A 72 -11.76 -11.95 -4.64
N GLU A 73 -10.76 -11.73 -5.51
CA GLU A 73 -9.70 -12.69 -5.79
C GLU A 73 -8.48 -12.48 -4.90
N ARG A 74 -8.15 -11.21 -4.62
CA ARG A 74 -6.88 -10.82 -3.99
C ARG A 74 -7.01 -10.35 -2.54
N GLY A 75 -8.23 -10.16 -2.03
CA GLY A 75 -8.48 -9.59 -0.71
C GLY A 75 -8.41 -8.06 -0.68
N LEU A 76 -8.70 -7.49 0.49
CA LEU A 76 -8.72 -6.04 0.73
C LEU A 76 -7.33 -5.46 0.50
N LEU A 77 -7.22 -4.43 -0.33
CA LEU A 77 -5.95 -3.75 -0.57
C LEU A 77 -5.55 -2.93 0.67
N VAL A 78 -4.43 -3.27 1.31
CA VAL A 78 -3.99 -2.66 2.58
C VAL A 78 -2.81 -1.73 2.44
N PHE A 79 -1.91 -1.94 1.48
CA PHE A 79 -0.74 -1.06 1.31
C PHE A 79 -0.21 -1.12 -0.12
N LEU A 80 0.35 0.00 -0.56
CA LEU A 80 0.95 0.18 -1.87
C LEU A 80 2.36 0.73 -1.72
N GLY A 81 3.31 0.12 -2.43
CA GLY A 81 4.67 0.61 -2.49
C GLY A 81 5.39 0.10 -3.74
N GLN A 82 6.71 0.20 -3.72
CA GLN A 82 7.54 -0.26 -4.82
C GLN A 82 8.78 -0.99 -4.32
N SER A 83 9.25 -1.93 -5.13
CA SER A 83 10.54 -2.57 -4.98
C SER A 83 11.10 -2.91 -6.36
N GLN A 84 12.37 -2.58 -6.58
CA GLN A 84 13.14 -2.92 -7.78
C GLN A 84 12.45 -2.47 -9.08
N GLY A 85 11.83 -1.30 -9.05
CA GLY A 85 11.10 -0.73 -10.19
C GLY A 85 9.71 -1.33 -10.43
N ASN A 86 9.25 -2.26 -9.58
CA ASN A 86 7.94 -2.87 -9.70
C ASN A 86 6.95 -2.30 -8.67
N LEU A 87 5.69 -2.21 -9.06
CA LEU A 87 4.60 -1.86 -8.16
C LEU A 87 4.27 -3.07 -7.28
N ILE A 88 4.27 -2.87 -5.96
CA ILE A 88 3.98 -3.91 -4.96
C ILE A 88 2.71 -3.52 -4.20
N CYS A 89 1.78 -4.46 -4.14
CA CYS A 89 0.56 -4.35 -3.37
C CYS A 89 0.55 -5.39 -2.25
N MET A 90 0.15 -4.97 -1.07
CA MET A 90 -0.19 -5.88 0.02
C MET A 90 -1.69 -5.90 0.19
N SER A 91 -2.25 -7.09 0.34
CA SER A 91 -3.67 -7.27 0.62
C SER A 91 -3.90 -8.21 1.80
N GLY A 92 -5.03 -8.04 2.46
CA GLY A 92 -5.45 -8.86 3.59
C GLY A 92 -6.76 -9.57 3.31
N HIS A 93 -6.87 -10.82 3.75
CA HIS A 93 -8.15 -11.52 3.79
C HIS A 93 -8.85 -11.24 5.11
N ILE A 94 -10.05 -10.67 5.04
CA ILE A 94 -10.89 -10.41 6.20
C ILE A 94 -11.48 -11.74 6.68
N VAL A 95 -11.15 -12.13 7.91
CA VAL A 95 -11.66 -13.35 8.55
C VAL A 95 -12.98 -13.09 9.28
N ASP A 96 -13.20 -11.84 9.69
CA ASP A 96 -14.44 -11.40 10.33
C ASP A 96 -14.81 -10.00 9.83
N HIS A 97 -15.92 -9.92 9.09
CA HIS A 97 -16.42 -8.67 8.51
C HIS A 97 -16.96 -7.67 9.53
N GLN A 98 -17.36 -8.11 10.73
CA GLN A 98 -17.82 -7.20 11.78
C GLN A 98 -16.65 -6.42 12.37
N THR A 99 -15.50 -7.08 12.49
CA THR A 99 -14.31 -6.51 13.11
C THR A 99 -13.31 -6.00 12.07
N GLY A 100 -13.38 -6.45 10.80
CA GLY A 100 -12.39 -6.14 9.77
C GLY A 100 -11.06 -6.85 9.98
N PHE A 101 -11.08 -7.93 10.76
CA PHE A 101 -9.87 -8.61 11.22
C PHE A 101 -9.16 -9.36 10.09
N ILE A 102 -7.89 -9.07 9.89
CA ILE A 102 -7.00 -9.72 8.93
C ILE A 102 -5.96 -10.54 9.70
N THR A 103 -5.76 -11.79 9.31
CA THR A 103 -4.76 -12.71 9.91
C THR A 103 -3.63 -13.08 8.96
N GLU A 104 -3.80 -12.82 7.66
CA GLU A 104 -2.83 -13.13 6.62
C GLU A 104 -2.73 -11.98 5.63
N LEU A 105 -1.51 -11.73 5.17
CA LEU A 105 -1.20 -10.80 4.10
C LEU A 105 -0.73 -11.56 2.87
N SER A 106 -1.24 -11.16 1.73
CA SER A 106 -0.75 -11.57 0.42
C SER A 106 0.03 -10.42 -0.21
N ILE A 107 1.17 -10.75 -0.81
CA ILE A 107 2.04 -9.78 -1.47
C ILE A 107 1.96 -10.01 -2.97
N TRP A 108 1.53 -8.97 -3.69
CA TRP A 108 1.31 -9.00 -5.12
C TRP A 108 2.28 -8.06 -5.82
N VAL A 109 2.81 -8.51 -6.95
CA VAL A 109 3.65 -7.72 -7.84
C VAL A 109 2.89 -7.50 -9.14
N LEU A 110 2.85 -6.27 -9.63
CA LEU A 110 2.35 -5.98 -10.96
C LEU A 110 3.43 -6.35 -11.97
N GLU A 111 3.30 -7.51 -12.61
CA GLU A 111 4.29 -8.06 -13.54
C GLU A 111 4.21 -7.40 -14.91
N ASP A 112 2.98 -7.26 -15.44
CA ASP A 112 2.73 -6.56 -16.69
C ASP A 112 1.85 -5.34 -16.43
N TYR A 113 2.48 -4.17 -16.57
CA TYR A 113 1.82 -2.88 -16.39
C TYR A 113 0.76 -2.60 -17.46
N GLY A 114 0.95 -3.07 -18.69
CA GLY A 114 0.02 -2.85 -19.79
C GLY A 114 -1.26 -3.65 -19.61
N THR A 115 -1.14 -4.93 -19.31
CA THR A 115 -2.26 -5.89 -19.22
C THR A 115 -2.80 -6.10 -17.80
N GLU A 116 -2.27 -5.36 -16.82
CA GLU A 116 -2.69 -5.40 -15.41
C GLU A 116 -2.57 -6.81 -14.80
N GLN A 117 -1.52 -7.54 -15.18
CA GLN A 117 -1.27 -8.89 -14.67
C GLN A 117 -0.54 -8.84 -13.33
N TRP A 118 -1.18 -9.42 -12.32
CA TRP A 118 -0.67 -9.49 -10.97
C TRP A 118 -0.17 -10.89 -10.66
N MET A 119 1.03 -10.97 -10.10
CA MET A 119 1.62 -12.20 -9.60
C MET A 119 1.61 -12.20 -8.06
N LEU A 120 1.11 -13.28 -7.46
CA LEU A 120 1.25 -13.50 -6.02
C LEU A 120 2.69 -13.94 -5.73
N LYS A 121 3.44 -13.13 -4.98
CA LYS A 121 4.84 -13.38 -4.64
C LYS A 121 4.99 -14.14 -3.32
N ASP A 122 4.23 -13.76 -2.29
CA ASP A 122 4.28 -14.44 -1.00
C ASP A 122 2.98 -14.31 -0.22
N ARG A 123 2.82 -15.17 0.79
CA ARG A 123 1.75 -15.14 1.78
C ARG A 123 2.31 -15.24 3.17
N LEU A 124 1.82 -14.39 4.06
CA LEU A 124 2.36 -14.22 5.40
C LEU A 124 1.23 -14.18 6.41
N SER A 125 1.16 -15.20 7.25
CA SER A 125 0.28 -15.13 8.41
C SER A 125 0.90 -14.26 9.49
N TYR A 126 0.07 -13.54 10.23
CA TYR A 126 0.47 -12.82 11.43
C TYR A 126 1.07 -13.77 12.48
N LEU A 127 0.63 -15.04 12.48
CA LEU A 127 1.23 -16.07 13.32
C LEU A 127 2.70 -16.32 12.94
N GLN A 128 3.03 -16.40 11.65
CA GLN A 128 4.41 -16.56 11.19
C GLN A 128 5.25 -15.33 11.50
N LEU A 129 4.72 -14.13 11.23
CA LEU A 129 5.47 -12.87 11.43
C LEU A 129 5.72 -12.54 12.91
N PHE A 130 4.78 -12.91 13.79
CA PHE A 130 4.78 -12.41 15.16
C PHE A 130 4.76 -13.51 16.22
N GLY A 131 4.67 -14.78 15.83
CA GLY A 131 4.59 -15.94 16.73
C GLY A 131 3.26 -16.05 17.50
N GLU A 132 2.38 -15.05 17.40
CA GLU A 132 1.08 -15.00 18.04
C GLU A 132 0.05 -14.28 17.17
N VAL A 133 -1.22 -14.65 17.34
CA VAL A 133 -2.35 -13.92 16.74
C VAL A 133 -3.16 -13.33 17.88
N SER A 134 -3.16 -12.00 17.97
CA SER A 134 -3.92 -11.26 18.98
C SER A 134 -4.78 -10.21 18.27
N LEU A 135 -6.10 -10.33 18.38
CA LEU A 135 -7.07 -9.42 17.76
C LEU A 135 -6.68 -7.95 17.98
N SER A 136 -6.48 -7.56 19.24
CA SER A 136 -6.14 -6.17 19.60
C SER A 136 -4.80 -5.70 19.05
N ARG A 137 -3.83 -6.60 18.84
CA ARG A 137 -2.53 -6.23 18.25
C ARG A 137 -2.62 -6.13 16.74
N CYS A 138 -3.26 -7.08 16.06
CA CYS A 138 -3.35 -7.05 14.60
C CYS A 138 -4.11 -5.82 14.10
N PHE A 139 -5.13 -5.35 14.83
CA PHE A 139 -5.83 -4.10 14.51
C PHE A 139 -4.93 -2.87 14.44
N LEU A 140 -3.81 -2.90 15.16
CA LEU A 140 -2.85 -1.80 15.24
C LEU A 140 -1.56 -2.11 14.49
N SER A 141 -1.57 -3.19 13.71
CA SER A 141 -0.41 -3.64 12.97
C SER A 141 -0.63 -3.44 11.49
N PHE A 142 0.17 -2.57 10.89
CA PHE A 142 0.03 -2.19 9.49
C PHE A 142 1.40 -2.06 8.82
N PRO A 143 1.48 -2.37 7.50
CA PRO A 143 2.67 -2.06 6.72
C PRO A 143 2.86 -0.55 6.66
N ILE A 144 4.12 -0.10 6.72
CA ILE A 144 4.45 1.34 6.67
C ILE A 144 5.41 1.71 5.54
N ALA A 145 6.20 0.76 5.05
CA ALA A 145 7.16 1.01 3.99
C ALA A 145 7.59 -0.28 3.29
N ILE A 146 8.01 -0.14 2.04
CA ILE A 146 8.70 -1.16 1.25
C ILE A 146 10.04 -0.56 0.83
N HIS A 147 11.12 -1.31 1.01
CA HIS A 147 12.45 -0.85 0.59
C HIS A 147 12.48 -0.75 -0.95
N PRO A 148 12.89 0.39 -1.53
CA PRO A 148 12.78 0.60 -2.97
C PRO A 148 13.69 -0.33 -3.80
N ASP A 149 14.82 -0.78 -3.25
CA ASP A 149 15.79 -1.60 -3.99
C ASP A 149 15.88 -3.07 -3.53
N ARG A 150 15.15 -3.43 -2.47
CA ARG A 150 15.28 -4.74 -1.82
C ARG A 150 13.90 -5.29 -1.55
N ASN A 151 13.79 -6.61 -1.55
CA ASN A 151 12.57 -7.31 -1.22
C ASN A 151 12.31 -7.33 0.29
N VAL A 152 12.43 -6.18 0.95
CA VAL A 152 12.22 -6.00 2.38
C VAL A 152 11.08 -5.01 2.56
N PHE A 153 10.19 -5.30 3.50
CA PHE A 153 9.17 -4.35 3.92
C PHE A 153 9.18 -4.17 5.43
N PHE A 154 8.49 -3.14 5.89
CA PHE A 154 8.45 -2.73 7.29
C PHE A 154 7.03 -2.64 7.81
N PHE A 155 6.83 -3.16 9.02
CA PHE A 155 5.55 -3.20 9.73
C PHE A 155 5.71 -2.60 11.10
N VAL A 156 4.69 -1.86 11.52
CA VAL A 156 4.49 -1.57 12.94
C VAL A 156 3.65 -2.71 13.52
N TYR A 157 4.04 -3.23 14.68
CA TYR A 157 3.32 -4.30 15.37
C TYR A 157 2.81 -3.86 16.74
N GLY A 158 1.49 -3.93 16.92
CA GLY A 158 0.80 -3.79 18.20
C GLY A 158 0.92 -2.41 18.87
N LEU A 159 0.36 -2.31 20.07
CA LEU A 159 0.25 -1.07 20.86
C LEU A 159 1.59 -0.40 21.22
N ASN A 160 2.68 -1.16 21.24
CA ASN A 160 4.00 -0.63 21.61
C ASN A 160 4.78 -0.08 20.40
N GLY A 161 4.21 -0.13 19.19
CA GLY A 161 4.83 0.46 18.01
C GLY A 161 6.15 -0.21 17.60
N LYS A 162 6.33 -1.50 17.88
CA LYS A 162 7.55 -2.22 17.50
C LYS A 162 7.67 -2.26 15.97
N LEU A 163 8.83 -1.88 15.45
CA LEU A 163 9.10 -2.00 14.02
C LEU A 163 9.70 -3.37 13.70
N VAL A 164 9.06 -4.05 12.76
CA VAL A 164 9.50 -5.33 12.21
C VAL A 164 9.86 -5.11 10.75
N SER A 165 11.03 -5.58 10.35
CA SER A 165 11.37 -5.75 8.95
C SER A 165 11.24 -7.22 8.57
N TYR A 166 10.73 -7.50 7.38
CA TYR A 166 10.69 -8.85 6.84
C TYR A 166 11.34 -8.85 5.46
N ASP A 167 12.28 -9.77 5.28
CA ASP A 167 12.98 -10.01 4.02
C ASP A 167 12.27 -11.15 3.27
N MET A 168 11.68 -10.83 2.11
CA MET A 168 10.89 -11.78 1.33
C MET A 168 11.74 -12.83 0.60
N ASP A 169 13.05 -12.59 0.41
CA ASP A 169 13.93 -13.52 -0.29
C ASP A 169 14.39 -14.65 0.67
N SER A 170 14.75 -14.28 1.89
CA SER A 170 15.15 -15.20 2.97
C SER A 170 13.97 -15.73 3.80
N LYS A 171 12.84 -15.03 3.78
CA LYS A 171 11.67 -15.26 4.65
C LYS A 171 11.98 -15.13 6.13
N GLU A 172 12.89 -14.21 6.46
CA GLU A 172 13.30 -13.92 7.83
C GLU A 172 12.77 -12.56 8.31
N GLU A 173 12.31 -12.52 9.56
CA GLU A 173 11.97 -11.30 10.25
C GLU A 173 13.11 -10.79 11.15
N ALA A 174 13.26 -9.48 11.22
CA ALA A 174 14.15 -8.81 12.16
C ALA A 174 13.39 -7.72 12.92
N TRP A 175 13.59 -7.70 14.24
CA TRP A 175 12.92 -6.79 15.16
C TRP A 175 13.86 -5.67 15.54
N THR A 176 13.45 -4.42 15.34
CA THR A 176 14.19 -3.25 15.82
C THR A 176 13.50 -2.65 17.05
N GLY A 177 14.29 -2.24 18.04
CA GLY A 177 13.79 -1.53 19.21
C GLY A 177 13.14 -0.19 18.83
N LEU A 178 12.28 0.32 19.72
CA LEU A 178 11.53 1.58 19.56
C LEU A 178 12.33 2.68 18.85
N PHE A 179 11.79 3.20 17.74
CA PHE A 179 12.25 4.46 17.17
C PHE A 179 11.93 5.57 18.17
N GLN A 180 12.93 6.00 18.93
CA GLN A 180 12.90 7.37 19.45
C GLN A 180 13.26 8.28 18.27
N PHE A 181 12.29 9.03 17.77
CA PHE A 181 12.62 10.16 16.90
C PHE A 181 13.61 11.05 17.66
N PRO A 182 14.74 11.45 17.04
CA PRO A 182 15.61 12.43 17.65
C PRO A 182 14.79 13.69 17.95
N LYS A 183 14.91 14.20 19.18
CA LYS A 183 14.33 15.48 19.58
C LYS A 183 14.93 16.62 18.78
#